data_AF-A0A3N7GH53-F1
#
_entry.id   AF-A0A3N7GH53-F1
#
_cell.length_a   1.000
_cell.length_b   1.000
_cell.length_c   1.000
_cell.angle_alpha   90.00
_cell.angle_beta   90.00
_cell.angle_gamma   90.00
#
_symmetry.space_group_name_H-M   'P 1'
#
loop_
_entity.id
_entity.type
_entity.pdbx_description
1 polymer ?
#
loop_
_entity_poly.entity_id
_entity_poly.type
_entity_poly.pdbx_seq_one_letter_code
_entity_poly.pdbx_strand_id
1 'polypeptide(L)' 'AHAAALLPPALCLPHPPAAWLLPAAAMAAAQLWLARRAMRGLGGQTGDVLGAMQQAGEVAGLVALTALA' A
#
# COMPACT_ATOMS: atom_id res chain seq x y z
N ALA A 1 -4.29 10.33 -6.71
CA ALA A 1 -4.49 11.02 -5.43
C ALA A 1 -3.89 10.24 -4.26
N HIS A 2 -4.26 8.97 -4.03
CA HIS A 2 -3.86 8.17 -2.86
C HIS A 2 -2.33 7.98 -2.62
N ALA A 3 -1.53 7.66 -3.63
CA ALA A 3 -0.06 7.54 -3.44
C ALA A 3 0.63 8.86 -3.00
N ALA A 4 0.04 10.01 -3.33
CA ALA A 4 0.57 11.31 -2.90
C ALA A 4 0.37 11.57 -1.40
N ALA A 5 -0.53 10.82 -0.73
CA ALA A 5 -0.71 10.92 0.72
C ALA A 5 0.51 10.40 1.51
N LEU A 6 1.34 9.55 0.90
CA LEU A 6 2.56 9.02 1.51
C LEU A 6 3.78 9.95 1.31
N LEU A 7 3.65 10.96 0.46
CA LEU A 7 4.72 11.89 0.10
C LEU A 7 5.17 12.74 1.30
N PRO A 8 4.27 13.37 2.08
CA PRO A 8 4.67 14.11 3.27
C PRO A 8 5.42 13.28 4.32
N PRO A 9 4.91 12.11 4.78
CA PRO A 9 5.63 11.32 5.77
C PRO A 9 6.95 10.75 5.22
N ALA A 10 7.02 10.34 3.95
CA ALA A 10 8.28 9.84 3.36
C ALA A 10 9.39 10.92 3.32
N LEU A 11 9.03 12.19 3.08
CA LEU A 11 9.98 13.31 3.06
C LEU A 11 10.52 13.68 4.46
N CYS A 12 9.85 13.27 5.54
CA CYS A 12 10.29 13.53 6.90
C CYS A 12 11.34 12.53 7.42
N LEU A 13 11.65 11.47 6.67
CA LEU A 13 12.57 10.43 7.11
C LEU A 13 14.03 10.66 6.66
N PRO A 14 15.02 10.30 7.51
CA PRO A 14 16.44 10.46 7.19
C PRO A 14 16.99 9.43 6.17
N HIS A 15 16.21 8.41 5.80
CA HIS A 15 16.61 7.32 4.90
C HIS A 15 15.85 7.37 3.56
N PRO A 16 16.24 8.26 2.62
CA PRO A 16 15.45 8.53 1.42
C PRO A 16 15.12 7.28 0.60
N PRO A 17 16.06 6.42 0.16
CA PRO A 17 15.70 5.27 -0.67
C PRO A 17 14.82 4.23 0.05
N ALA A 18 15.03 4.02 1.36
CA ALA A 18 14.21 3.09 2.15
C ALA A 18 12.79 3.62 2.34
N ALA A 19 12.63 4.94 2.54
CA ALA A 19 11.35 5.62 2.67
C ALA A 19 10.48 5.57 1.40
N TRP A 20 11.05 5.22 0.24
CA TRP A 20 10.30 4.98 -1.00
C TRP A 20 10.12 3.50 -1.30
N LEU A 21 11.18 2.70 -1.20
CA LEU A 21 11.18 1.30 -1.60
C LEU A 21 10.34 0.42 -0.66
N LEU A 22 10.46 0.62 0.66
CA LEU A 22 9.76 -0.22 1.62
C LEU A 22 8.24 -0.01 1.59
N PRO A 23 7.72 1.23 1.57
CA PRO A 23 6.28 1.45 1.45
C PRO A 23 5.74 1.00 0.10
N ALA A 24 6.45 1.24 -1.00
CA ALA A 24 6.04 0.77 -2.32
C ALA A 24 5.93 -0.76 -2.37
N ALA A 25 6.91 -1.47 -1.80
CA ALA A 25 6.87 -2.93 -1.70
C ALA A 25 5.72 -3.41 -0.81
N ALA A 26 5.48 -2.75 0.34
CA ALA A 26 4.39 -3.09 1.25
C ALA A 26 3.01 -2.88 0.61
N MET A 27 2.81 -1.76 -0.10
CA MET A 27 1.57 -1.48 -0.85
C MET A 27 1.33 -2.54 -1.93
N ALA A 28 2.35 -2.84 -2.73
CA ALA A 28 2.24 -3.82 -3.81
C ALA A 28 1.94 -5.23 -3.27
N ALA A 29 2.58 -5.62 -2.16
CA ALA A 29 2.33 -6.90 -1.50
C ALA A 29 0.89 -7.00 -0.96
N ALA A 30 0.40 -5.95 -0.30
CA ALA A 30 -0.98 -5.90 0.23
C ALA A 30 -2.02 -5.98 -0.90
N GLN A 31 -1.82 -5.21 -1.97
CA GLN A 31 -2.71 -5.22 -3.14
C GLN A 31 -2.69 -6.56 -3.87
N LEU A 32 -1.51 -7.16 -4.08
CA LEU A 32 -1.40 -8.46 -4.74
C LEU A 32 -2.04 -9.57 -3.90
N TRP A 33 -1.85 -9.56 -2.59
CA TRP A 33 -2.48 -10.51 -1.68
C TRP A 33 -4.01 -10.41 -1.76
N LEU A 34 -4.56 -9.20 -1.70
CA LEU A 34 -6.00 -8.99 -1.73
C LEU A 34 -6.58 -9.29 -3.11
N ALA A 35 -5.91 -8.94 -4.19
CA ALA A 35 -6.31 -9.29 -5.56
C ALA A 35 -6.37 -10.82 -5.74
N ARG A 36 -5.35 -11.55 -5.26
CA ARG A 36 -5.35 -13.01 -5.30
C ARG A 36 -6.48 -13.61 -4.48
N ARG A 37 -6.79 -13.03 -3.31
CA ARG A 37 -7.88 -13.49 -2.46
C ARG A 37 -9.25 -13.21 -3.08
N ALA A 38 -9.43 -12.05 -3.70
CA ALA A 38 -10.65 -11.70 -4.44
C ALA A 38 -10.87 -12.61 -5.66
N MET A 39 -9.83 -12.84 -6.47
CA MET A 39 -9.91 -13.77 -7.60
C MET A 39 -10.30 -15.18 -7.17
N ARG A 40 -9.77 -15.66 -6.03
CA ARG A 40 -10.07 -17.00 -5.50
C ARG A 40 -11.42 -17.11 -4.79
N GLY A 41 -11.86 -16.05 -4.10
CA GLY A 41 -13.07 -16.08 -3.28
C GLY A 41 -14.33 -15.54 -3.96
N LEU A 42 -14.16 -14.58 -4.87
CA LEU A 42 -15.26 -13.86 -5.53
C LEU A 42 -15.30 -14.13 -7.05
N GLY A 43 -14.26 -14.75 -7.62
CA GLY A 43 -14.17 -15.04 -9.04
C GLY A 43 -13.83 -13.84 -9.94
N GLY A 44 -13.50 -12.68 -9.36
CA GLY A 44 -13.18 -11.47 -10.11
C GLY A 44 -12.88 -10.26 -9.22
N GLN A 45 -12.67 -9.09 -9.85
CA GLN A 45 -12.58 -7.80 -9.17
C GLN A 45 -13.91 -7.03 -9.30
N THR A 46 -14.50 -6.66 -8.16
CA THR A 46 -15.61 -5.70 -8.08
C THR A 46 -15.10 -4.31 -7.69
N GLY A 47 -15.96 -3.28 -7.80
CA GLY A 47 -15.64 -1.94 -7.31
C GLY A 47 -15.27 -1.91 -5.83
N ASP A 48 -15.95 -2.69 -4.99
CA ASP A 48 -15.66 -2.81 -3.56
C ASP A 48 -14.27 -3.41 -3.30
N VAL A 49 -13.88 -4.43 -4.08
CA VAL A 49 -12.55 -5.02 -4.01
C VAL A 49 -11.48 -4.00 -4.40
N LEU A 50 -11.73 -3.21 -5.44
CA LEU A 50 -10.80 -2.17 -5.88
C LEU A 50 -10.63 -1.08 -4.80
N GLY A 51 -11.72 -0.65 -4.18
CA GLY A 51 -11.69 0.28 -3.05
C GLY A 51 -10.91 -0.27 -1.86
N ALA A 52 -11.19 -1.52 -1.48
CA ALA A 52 -10.47 -2.19 -0.39
C ALA A 52 -8.97 -2.37 -0.70
N MET A 53 -8.60 -2.63 -1.95
CA MET A 53 -7.19 -2.70 -2.38
C MET A 53 -6.46 -1.36 -2.23
N GLN A 54 -7.14 -0.25 -2.52
CA GLN A 54 -6.55 1.08 -2.35
C GLN A 54 -6.33 1.39 -0.86
N GLN A 55 -7.35 1.18 -0.02
CA GLN A 55 -7.23 1.40 1.43
C GLN A 55 -6.20 0.48 2.08
N ALA A 56 -6.20 -0.81 1.73
CA ALA A 56 -5.22 -1.76 2.27
C ALA A 56 -3.78 -1.40 1.85
N GLY A 57 -3.62 -0.92 0.61
CA GLY A 57 -2.35 -0.38 0.15
C GLY A 57 -1.89 0.80 1.01
N GLU A 58 -2.74 1.80 1.20
CA GLU A 58 -2.39 2.99 2.01
C GLU A 58 -2.01 2.63 3.45
N VAL A 59 -2.78 1.77 4.10
CA VAL A 59 -2.47 1.31 5.46
C VAL A 59 -1.12 0.60 5.50
N ALA A 60 -0.84 -0.29 4.55
CA ALA A 60 0.44 -0.98 4.47
C ALA A 60 1.61 0.00 4.23
N GLY A 61 1.41 1.01 3.39
CA GLY A 61 2.39 2.07 3.15
C GLY A 61 2.68 2.91 4.38
N LEU A 62 1.63 3.31 5.13
CA LEU A 62 1.78 4.06 6.37
C LEU A 62 2.50 3.23 7.45
N VAL A 63 2.14 1.96 7.61
CA VAL A 63 2.82 1.05 8.56
C VAL A 63 4.30 0.89 8.21
N ALA A 64 4.64 0.76 6.92
CA ALA A 64 6.03 0.67 6.48
C ALA A 64 6.82 1.96 6.75
N LEU A 65 6.20 3.13 6.58
CA LEU A 65 6.81 4.41 6.95
C LEU A 65 6.98 4.54 8.46
N THR A 66 6.01 4.11 9.27
CA THR A 66 6.14 4.10 10.74
C THR A 66 7.27 3.17 11.21
N ALA A 67 7.51 2.06 10.52
CA ALA A 67 8.61 1.15 10.84
C ALA A 67 10.00 1.71 10.50
N LEU A 68 10.07 2.76 9.67
CA LEU A 68 11.30 3.44 9.27
C LEU A 68 11.55 4.76 10.04
N ALA A 69 10.55 5.24 10.77
CA ALA A 69 10.60 6.46 11.59
C ALA A 69 11.33 6.21 12.91
#